data_AF-A0A822C4D1-F1
#
_entry.id   AF-A0A822C4D1-F1
#
_cell.length_a   1.000
_cell.length_b   1.000
_cell.length_c   1.000
_cell.angle_alpha   90.00
_cell.angle_beta   90.00
_cell.angle_gamma   90.00
#
_symmetry.space_group_name_H-M   'P 1'
#
loop_
_entity.id
_entity.type
_entity.pdbx_description
1 polymer ?
#
loop_
_entity_poly.entity_id
_entity_poly.type
_entity_poly.pdbx_seq_one_letter_code
_entity_poly.pdbx_strand_id
1 'polypeptide(L)' 'MRGVAQSTAGTRWTNGIVPYVMSTAFTAQQQTLITGAMRNIERLTAISGRKCVQFRPKIATDRYSILIKTGSGCSSH' A
#
# COMPACT_ATOMS: atom_id res chain seq x y z
N MET A 1 -14.00 12.83 -7.95
CA MET A 1 -12.64 13.40 -7.91
C MET A 1 -11.79 12.68 -8.96
N ARG A 2 -11.18 13.40 -9.91
CA ARG A 2 -10.21 12.84 -10.85
C ARG A 2 -8.83 13.32 -10.40
N GLY A 3 -8.03 12.43 -9.84
CA GLY A 3 -6.61 12.69 -9.59
C GLY A 3 -5.78 12.34 -10.82
N VAL A 4 -4.67 13.06 -11.04
CA VAL A 4 -3.66 12.72 -12.04
C VAL A 4 -2.48 12.03 -11.35
N ALA A 5 -1.99 10.92 -11.92
CA ALA A 5 -0.86 10.18 -11.38
C ALA A 5 0.46 10.83 -11.79
N GLN A 6 1.41 10.96 -10.85
CA GLN A 6 2.76 11.41 -11.16
C GLN A 6 3.51 10.32 -11.93
N SER A 7 3.95 10.66 -13.14
CA SER A 7 4.54 9.71 -14.10
C SER A 7 6.06 9.93 -14.27
N THR A 8 6.78 10.09 -13.17
CA THR A 8 8.25 10.06 -13.21
C THR A 8 8.75 8.62 -13.27
N ALA A 9 9.73 8.35 -14.13
CA ALA A 9 10.36 7.04 -14.19
C ALA A 9 10.99 6.70 -12.82
N GLY A 10 10.79 5.47 -12.33
CA GLY A 10 11.37 5.00 -11.07
C GLY A 10 10.52 5.20 -9.80
N THR A 11 9.36 5.84 -9.88
CA THR A 11 8.45 6.01 -8.71
C THR A 11 7.34 4.97 -8.63
N ARG A 12 7.28 4.04 -9.60
CA ARG A 12 6.25 3.00 -9.68
C ARG A 12 6.72 1.72 -9.01
N TRP A 13 5.82 1.07 -8.28
CA TRP A 13 6.03 -0.26 -7.72
C TRP A 13 6.16 -1.30 -8.82
N THR A 14 7.30 -2.00 -8.85
CA THR A 14 7.56 -3.07 -9.82
C THR A 14 6.52 -4.18 -9.67
N ASN A 15 5.96 -4.62 -10.79
CA ASN A 15 4.92 -5.67 -10.86
C ASN A 15 3.64 -5.35 -10.04
N GLY A 16 3.42 -4.09 -9.66
CA GLY A 16 2.26 -3.71 -8.83
C GLY A 16 2.33 -4.25 -7.40
N ILE A 17 3.48 -4.76 -6.96
CA ILE A 17 3.66 -5.31 -5.62
C ILE A 17 4.11 -4.18 -4.69
N VAL A 18 3.35 -3.96 -3.63
CA VAL A 18 3.61 -2.96 -2.59
C VAL A 18 3.93 -3.67 -1.29
N PRO A 19 5.22 -3.90 -0.96
CA PRO A 19 5.61 -4.39 0.34
C PRO A 19 5.27 -3.38 1.43
N TYR A 20 4.71 -3.82 2.54
CA TYR A 20 4.43 -2.93 3.67
C TYR A 20 4.86 -3.53 5.01
N VAL A 21 5.12 -2.62 5.94
CA VAL A 21 5.28 -2.89 7.37
C VAL A 21 4.27 -2.03 8.11
N MET A 22 3.54 -2.62 9.05
CA MET A 22 2.58 -1.91 9.88
C MET A 22 3.10 -1.83 11.31
N SER A 23 3.11 -0.62 11.86
CA SER A 23 3.53 -0.39 13.24
C SER A 23 2.62 -1.11 14.23
N THR A 24 3.21 -1.67 15.28
CA THR A 24 2.49 -2.27 16.41
C THR A 24 1.78 -1.24 17.29
N ALA A 25 2.02 0.07 17.07
CA ALA A 25 1.31 1.14 17.77
C ALA A 25 -0.18 1.23 17.38
N PHE A 26 -0.60 0.60 16.28
CA PHE A 26 -2.02 0.53 15.90
C PHE A 26 -2.75 -0.56 16.70
N THR A 27 -3.97 -0.27 17.13
CA THR A 27 -4.86 -1.28 17.73
C THR A 27 -5.27 -2.32 16.69
N ALA A 28 -5.69 -3.51 17.12
CA ALA A 28 -6.16 -4.57 16.21
C ALA A 28 -7.30 -4.08 15.28
N GLN A 29 -8.19 -3.22 15.79
CA GLN A 29 -9.26 -2.62 15.00
C GLN A 29 -8.70 -1.68 13.92
N GLN A 30 -7.72 -0.84 14.26
CA GLN A 30 -7.07 0.05 13.29
C GLN A 30 -6.30 -0.74 12.23
N GLN A 31 -5.58 -1.80 12.63
CA GLN A 31 -4.89 -2.68 11.69
C GLN A 31 -5.90 -3.36 10.73
N THR A 32 -7.06 -3.77 11.23
CA THR A 32 -8.16 -4.32 10.42
C THR A 32 -8.70 -3.30 9.43
N LEU A 33 -8.88 -2.04 9.84
CA LEU A 33 -9.33 -0.98 8.94
C LEU A 33 -8.31 -0.67 7.85
N ILE A 34 -7.02 -0.56 8.20
CA ILE A 34 -5.94 -0.29 7.24
C ILE A 34 -5.81 -1.45 6.23
N THR A 35 -5.85 -2.70 6.70
CA THR A 35 -5.82 -3.87 5.82
C THR A 35 -7.07 -3.97 4.94
N GLY A 36 -8.25 -3.64 5.46
CA GLY A 36 -9.47 -3.54 4.69
C GLY A 36 -9.38 -2.50 3.56
N ALA A 37 -8.80 -1.33 3.84
CA ALA A 37 -8.55 -0.30 2.84
C ALA A 37 -7.58 -0.77 1.74
N MET A 38 -6.48 -1.45 2.12
CA MET A 38 -5.56 -2.08 1.16
C MET A 38 -6.28 -3.08 0.25
N ARG A 39 -7.12 -3.97 0.81
CA ARG A 39 -7.92 -4.92 0.01
C ARG A 39 -8.91 -4.22 -0.92
N ASN A 40 -9.49 -3.10 -0.51
CA ASN A 40 -10.36 -2.32 -1.39
C ASN A 40 -9.60 -1.80 -2.61
N ILE A 41 -8.36 -1.31 -2.44
CA ILE A 41 -7.50 -0.88 -3.55
C ILE A 41 -7.17 -2.05 -4.48
N GLU A 42 -6.77 -3.21 -3.94
CA GLU A 42 -6.50 -4.41 -4.75
C GLU A 42 -7.70 -4.82 -5.60
N ARG A 43 -8.91 -4.76 -5.02
CA ARG A 43 -10.16 -5.10 -5.70
C ARG A 43 -10.50 -4.10 -6.79
N LEU A 44 -10.41 -2.80 -6.50
CA LEU A 44 -10.78 -1.72 -7.43
C LEU A 44 -9.81 -1.60 -8.60
N THR A 45 -8.57 -2.05 -8.42
CA THR A 45 -7.55 -2.05 -9.48
C THR A 45 -7.49 -3.36 -10.26
N ALA A 46 -8.28 -4.37 -9.89
CA ALA A 46 -8.31 -5.62 -10.62
C ALA A 46 -9.03 -5.45 -11.96
N ILE A 47 -8.39 -5.90 -13.04
CA ILE A 47 -8.94 -5.85 -14.41
C ILE A 47 -8.90 -7.27 -14.98
N SER A 48 -10.04 -7.76 -15.44
CA SER A 48 -10.17 -9.09 -16.07
C SER A 48 -9.56 -10.23 -15.23
N GLY A 49 -9.80 -10.21 -13.92
CA GLY A 49 -9.29 -11.22 -12.98
C GLY A 49 -7.80 -11.09 -12.60
N ARG A 50 -7.07 -10.11 -13.15
CA ARG A 50 -5.69 -9.82 -12.79
C ARG A 50 -5.63 -8.72 -11.75
N LYS A 51 -4.86 -8.93 -10.67
CA LYS A 51 -4.59 -7.91 -9.64
C LYS A 51 -3.46 -6.99 -10.13
N CYS A 52 -3.75 -5.71 -10.34
CA CYS A 52 -2.76 -4.72 -10.77
C CYS A 52 -2.02 -4.03 -9.62
N VAL A 53 -2.61 -4.04 -8.41
CA VAL A 53 -1.96 -3.63 -7.17
C VAL A 53 -2.14 -4.76 -6.14
N GLN A 54 -1.07 -5.08 -5.43
CA GLN A 54 -1.05 -6.12 -4.39
C GLN A 54 -0.24 -5.65 -3.19
N PHE A 55 -0.89 -5.59 -2.03
CA PHE A 55 -0.22 -5.34 -0.77
C PHE A 55 0.20 -6.66 -0.15
N ARG A 56 1.47 -6.76 0.23
CA ARG A 56 1.98 -7.92 0.97
C ARG A 56 2.91 -7.51 2.10
N PRO A 57 2.99 -8.31 3.18
CA PRO A 57 4.03 -8.11 4.19
C PRO A 57 5.42 -8.07 3.55
N LYS A 58 6.26 -7.16 4.04
CA LYS A 58 7.66 -7.05 3.63
C LYS A 58 8.43 -8.33 3.93
N ILE A 59 9.24 -8.79 2.99
CA ILE A 59 10.23 -9.87 3.17
C ILE A 59 11.66 -9.32 3.14
N ALA A 60 12.65 -10.16 3.45
CA ALA A 60 14.05 -9.75 3.55
C ALA A 60 14.63 -9.21 2.23
N THR A 61 14.19 -9.75 1.08
CA THR A 61 14.67 -9.37 -0.25
C THR A 61 14.01 -8.10 -0.80
N ASP A 62 13.02 -7.53 -0.11
CA ASP A 62 12.38 -6.29 -0.53
C ASP A 62 13.28 -5.08 -0.28
N ARG A 63 13.67 -4.40 -1.36
CA ARG A 63 14.50 -3.19 -1.34
C ARG A 63 13.72 -1.95 -0.88
N TYR A 64 12.44 -1.87 -1.21
CA TYR A 64 11.57 -0.74 -0.88
C TYR A 64 10.25 -1.25 -0.28
N SER A 65 9.70 -0.50 0.67
CA SER A 65 8.44 -0.82 1.34
C SER A 65 7.79 0.43 1.92
N ILE A 66 6.48 0.40 2.11
CA ILE A 66 5.76 1.42 2.87
C ILE A 66 5.83 1.07 4.37
N LEU A 67 6.24 2.03 5.20
CA LEU A 67 6.08 1.94 6.65
C LEU A 67 4.83 2.71 7.08
N ILE A 68 3.80 1.97 7.50
CA ILE A 68 2.56 2.55 8.01
C ILE A 68 2.74 2.72 9.53
N LYS A 69 2.80 3.96 9.99
CA LYS A 69 3.01 4.31 11.39
C LYS A 69 2.10 5.45 11.83
N THR A 70 1.91 5.57 13.13
CA THR A 70 1.28 6.75 13.73
C THR A 70 2.22 7.96 13.65
N GLY A 71 1.65 9.17 13.64
CA GLY A 71 2.40 10.41 13.55
C GLY A 71 1.49 11.63 13.74
N SER A 72 2.05 12.83 13.61
CA SER A 72 1.30 14.09 13.68
C SER A 72 0.58 14.35 12.36
N GLY A 73 -0.65 13.83 12.23
CA GLY A 73 -1.48 13.97 11.04
C GLY A 73 -1.25 12.87 9.99
N CYS A 74 -1.69 13.14 8.76
CA CYS A 74 -1.71 12.16 7.66
C CYS A 74 -0.81 12.64 6.52
N SER A 75 0.31 11.96 6.28
CA SER A 75 1.18 12.22 5.13
C SER A 75 1.80 10.92 4.59
N SER A 76 2.29 10.99 3.34
CA SER A 76 3.07 9.94 2.69
C SER A 76 4.20 10.61 1.91
N HIS A 77 5.42 10.11 2.05
CA HIS A 77 6.63 10.58 1.36
C HIS A 77 7.31 9.41 0.66
#